data_AF-A0A3C1V0E6-F1
#
_entry.id   AF-A0A3C1V0E6-F1
#
_cell.length_a   1.000
_cell.length_b   1.000
_cell.length_c   1.000
_cell.angle_alpha   90.00
_cell.angle_beta   90.00
_cell.angle_gamma   90.00
#
_symmetry.space_group_name_H-M   'P 1'
#
loop_
_entity.id
_entity.type
_entity.pdbx_description
1 polymer ?
#
loop_
_entity_poly.entity_id
_entity_poly.type
_entity_poly.pdbx_seq_one_letter_code
_entity_poly.pdbx_strand_id
1 'polypeptide(L)'
;MVALSRVLISGLDSPNFVIGNYFWLPIGAAIFSYLLFGFKVFPGVLLGYLIAEVLIEGSVADISQRELLSRTMSSLAPIFAIIIMRAFSLSNFFDDKKIYIGHIFFLVLLSAVISTLLKTFLVYDKAEKFLADPVGHIGSYLVGDMIGGIVFIYIGIKLTNLIFKRIK
;
A
#
# COMPACT_ATOMS: atom_id res chain seq x y z
N MET A 1 -5.28 8.52 -6.51
CA MET A 1 -5.67 7.14 -6.18
C MET A 1 -5.35 6.82 -4.72
N VAL A 2 -4.09 6.94 -4.31
CA VAL A 2 -3.64 6.65 -2.93
C VAL A 2 -4.40 7.47 -1.87
N ALA A 3 -4.45 8.80 -2.02
CA ALA A 3 -5.14 9.65 -1.05
C ALA A 3 -6.61 9.25 -0.84
N LEU A 4 -7.35 9.14 -1.94
CA LEU A 4 -8.74 8.70 -1.94
C LEU A 4 -8.91 7.34 -1.28
N SER A 5 -8.09 6.35 -1.65
CA SER A 5 -8.18 5.01 -1.07
C SER A 5 -7.93 4.98 0.44
N ARG A 6 -7.08 5.88 0.95
CA ARG A 6 -6.78 5.98 2.38
C ARG A 6 -7.92 6.65 3.14
N VAL A 7 -8.45 7.76 2.62
CA VAL A 7 -9.57 8.48 3.21
C VAL A 7 -10.82 7.59 3.28
N LEU A 8 -11.11 6.82 2.22
CA LEU A 8 -12.29 5.93 2.16
C LEU A 8 -12.35 4.88 3.27
N ILE A 9 -11.20 4.41 3.76
CA ILE A 9 -11.12 3.36 4.79
C ILE A 9 -10.78 3.90 6.18
N SER A 10 -10.65 5.23 6.34
CA SER A 10 -10.23 5.84 7.61
C SER A 10 -11.15 5.48 8.78
N GLY A 11 -12.46 5.38 8.55
CA GLY A 11 -13.43 4.94 9.56
C GLY A 11 -13.29 3.46 10.00
N LEU A 12 -12.40 2.68 9.38
CA LEU A 12 -12.11 1.30 9.74
C LEU A 12 -10.79 1.16 10.54
N ASP A 13 -10.12 2.27 10.84
CA ASP A 13 -8.87 2.23 11.58
C ASP A 13 -9.09 1.81 13.03
N SER A 14 -8.13 1.04 13.55
CA SER A 14 -8.11 0.69 14.96
C SER A 14 -7.72 1.91 15.82
N PRO A 15 -8.36 2.12 16.98
CA PRO A 15 -7.93 3.14 17.94
C PRO A 15 -6.55 2.84 18.53
N ASN A 16 -6.09 1.59 18.46
CA ASN A 16 -4.71 1.23 18.77
C ASN A 16 -3.83 1.37 17.52
N PHE A 17 -2.94 2.38 17.53
CA PHE A 17 -2.02 2.70 16.43
C PHE A 17 -1.02 1.58 16.07
N VAL A 18 -0.89 0.56 16.92
CA VAL A 18 -0.07 -0.62 16.66
C VAL A 18 -0.87 -1.71 15.94
N ILE A 19 -2.19 -1.69 15.97
CA ILE A 19 -3.00 -2.63 15.20
C ILE A 19 -3.28 -2.01 13.84
N GLY A 20 -2.85 -2.69 12.79
CA GLY A 20 -3.11 -2.31 11.41
C GLY A 20 -4.60 -2.39 11.07
N ASN A 21 -5.03 -1.57 10.12
CA ASN A 21 -6.37 -1.69 9.54
C ASN A 21 -6.42 -2.97 8.69
N TYR A 22 -7.34 -3.89 9.03
CA TYR A 22 -7.52 -5.18 8.35
C TYR A 22 -8.04 -5.09 6.91
N PHE A 23 -8.27 -3.87 6.40
CA PHE A 23 -8.69 -3.62 5.03
C PHE A 23 -7.95 -2.40 4.43
N TRP A 24 -6.67 -2.58 4.10
CA TRP A 24 -5.79 -1.48 3.66
C TRP A 24 -5.76 -1.30 2.14
N LEU A 25 -6.73 -0.59 1.58
CA LEU A 25 -6.78 -0.25 0.14
C LEU A 25 -5.55 0.51 -0.41
N PRO A 26 -4.86 1.40 0.34
CA PRO A 26 -3.80 2.23 -0.22
C PRO A 26 -2.61 1.49 -0.81
N ILE A 27 -2.27 0.30 -0.32
CA ILE A 27 -1.15 -0.47 -0.88
C ILE A 27 -1.45 -0.90 -2.32
N GLY A 28 -2.69 -1.31 -2.61
CA GLY A 28 -3.10 -1.64 -3.97
C GLY A 28 -3.13 -0.40 -4.87
N ALA A 29 -3.54 0.75 -4.32
CA ALA A 29 -3.48 2.02 -5.05
C ALA A 29 -2.05 2.46 -5.38
N ALA A 30 -1.10 2.23 -4.47
CA ALA A 30 0.32 2.50 -4.68
C ALA A 30 0.90 1.55 -5.75
N ILE A 31 0.68 0.24 -5.61
CA ILE A 31 1.07 -0.77 -6.60
C ILE A 31 0.54 -0.39 -7.98
N PHE A 32 -0.76 -0.10 -8.09
CA PHE A 32 -1.40 0.26 -9.36
C PHE A 32 -0.79 1.52 -9.97
N SER A 33 -0.46 2.52 -9.13
CA SER A 33 0.24 3.74 -9.58
C SER A 33 1.61 3.43 -10.18
N TYR A 34 2.43 2.60 -9.50
CA TYR A 34 3.76 2.24 -9.99
C TYR A 34 3.71 1.37 -11.24
N LEU A 35 2.73 0.48 -11.33
CA LEU A 35 2.52 -0.34 -12.52
C LEU A 35 2.14 0.52 -13.73
N LEU A 36 1.25 1.51 -13.57
CA LEU A 36 0.81 2.36 -14.68
C LEU A 36 1.86 3.39 -15.11
N PHE A 37 2.62 3.94 -14.18
CA PHE A 37 3.42 5.14 -14.44
C PHE A 37 4.92 4.97 -14.14
N GLY A 38 5.35 3.80 -13.66
CA GLY A 38 6.73 3.52 -13.27
C GLY A 38 7.16 4.23 -11.98
N PHE A 39 8.43 4.12 -11.60
CA PHE A 39 8.93 4.63 -10.32
C PHE A 39 8.95 6.16 -10.19
N LYS A 40 8.89 6.91 -11.30
CA LYS A 40 8.84 8.38 -11.29
C LYS A 40 7.66 8.97 -10.53
N VAL A 41 6.59 8.19 -10.30
CA VAL A 41 5.42 8.64 -9.52
C VAL A 41 5.57 8.47 -8.02
N PHE A 42 6.74 8.03 -7.53
CA PHE A 42 7.02 7.92 -6.11
C PHE A 42 6.66 9.19 -5.31
N PRO A 43 7.06 10.42 -5.72
CA PRO A 43 6.67 11.61 -4.99
C PRO A 43 5.15 11.79 -4.89
N GLY A 44 4.41 11.47 -5.96
CA GLY A 44 2.95 11.53 -5.98
C GLY A 44 2.28 10.46 -5.11
N VAL A 45 2.86 9.26 -5.01
CA VAL A 45 2.38 8.20 -4.11
C VAL A 45 2.59 8.60 -2.65
N LEU A 46 3.78 9.09 -2.30
CA LEU A 46 4.08 9.57 -0.95
C LEU A 46 3.20 10.76 -0.57
N LEU A 47 3.11 11.78 -1.42
CA LEU A 47 2.20 12.91 -1.20
C LEU A 47 0.74 12.45 -1.10
N GLY A 48 0.34 11.44 -1.87
CA GLY A 48 -1.00 10.86 -1.76
C GLY A 48 -1.28 10.29 -0.36
N TYR A 49 -0.32 9.61 0.25
CA TYR A 49 -0.44 9.19 1.65
C TYR A 49 -0.51 10.38 2.60
N LEU A 50 0.41 11.34 2.48
CA LEU A 50 0.50 12.48 3.40
C LEU A 50 -0.72 13.40 3.32
N ILE A 51 -1.24 13.67 2.13
CA ILE A 51 -2.48 14.43 1.94
C ILE A 51 -3.64 13.73 2.63
N ALA A 52 -3.72 12.40 2.55
CA ALA A 52 -4.78 11.68 3.26
C ALA A 52 -4.62 11.78 4.78
N GLU A 53 -3.41 11.75 5.32
CA GLU A 53 -3.21 12.00 6.76
C GLU A 53 -3.65 13.42 7.14
N VAL A 54 -3.31 14.46 6.35
CA VAL A 54 -3.81 15.83 6.60
C VAL A 54 -5.34 15.88 6.62
N LEU A 55 -6.00 15.17 5.72
CA LEU A 55 -7.47 15.15 5.64
C LEU A 55 -8.12 14.39 6.80
N ILE A 56 -7.43 13.40 7.37
CA ILE A 56 -7.95 12.57 8.47
C ILE A 56 -7.69 13.24 9.81
N GLU A 57 -6.46 13.76 10.02
CA GLU A 57 -6.04 14.41 11.27
C GLU A 57 -6.49 15.88 11.34
N GLY A 58 -6.79 16.52 10.20
CA GLY A 58 -7.34 17.88 10.11
C GLY A 58 -6.29 18.96 9.83
N SER A 59 -5.00 18.71 10.08
CA SER A 59 -3.91 19.65 9.78
C SER A 59 -2.58 18.95 9.49
N VAL A 60 -1.66 19.68 8.85
CA VAL A 60 -0.26 19.26 8.70
C VAL A 60 0.44 19.21 10.06
N ALA A 61 0.07 20.09 10.99
CA ALA A 61 0.67 20.15 12.32
C ALA A 61 0.34 18.93 13.20
N ASP A 62 -0.74 18.22 12.85
CA ASP A 62 -1.24 17.06 13.59
C ASP A 62 -0.61 15.75 13.11
N ILE A 63 0.19 15.78 12.03
CA ILE A 63 0.90 14.60 11.52
C ILE A 63 2.14 14.35 12.37
N SER A 64 2.20 13.19 13.01
CA SER A 64 3.36 12.77 13.78
C SER A 64 4.52 12.34 12.88
N GLN A 65 5.76 12.43 13.41
CA GLN A 65 6.95 11.88 12.74
C GLN A 65 6.80 10.37 12.43
N ARG A 66 6.06 9.66 13.30
CA ARG A 66 5.75 8.24 13.12
C ARG A 66 4.83 8.02 11.93
N GLU A 67 3.75 8.80 11.75
CA GLU A 67 2.92 8.70 10.56
C GLU A 67 3.75 8.97 9.31
N LEU A 68 4.53 10.05 9.29
CA LEU A 68 5.40 10.40 8.16
C LEU A 68 6.32 9.23 7.78
N LEU A 69 6.98 8.63 8.76
CA LEU A 69 7.87 7.49 8.52
C LEU A 69 7.09 6.25 8.05
N SER A 70 5.95 5.95 8.68
CA SER A 70 5.06 4.84 8.30
C SER A 70 4.53 4.97 6.86
N ARG A 71 4.14 6.19 6.46
CA ARG A 71 3.69 6.49 5.08
C ARG A 71 4.83 6.38 4.08
N THR A 72 6.03 6.79 4.46
CA THR A 72 7.24 6.62 3.66
C THR A 72 7.52 5.13 3.42
N MET A 73 7.51 4.31 4.45
CA MET A 73 7.68 2.85 4.32
C MET A 73 6.58 2.21 3.46
N SER A 74 5.33 2.67 3.60
CA SER A 74 4.20 2.22 2.78
C SER A 74 4.37 2.56 1.29
N SER A 75 4.95 3.71 0.99
CA SER A 75 5.22 4.14 -0.40
C SER A 75 6.40 3.39 -1.04
N LEU A 76 7.41 3.04 -0.26
CA LEU A 76 8.60 2.32 -0.75
C LEU A 76 8.36 0.82 -0.95
N ALA A 77 7.49 0.21 -0.15
CA ALA A 77 7.30 -1.25 -0.17
C ALA A 77 6.95 -1.83 -1.55
N PRO A 78 6.01 -1.25 -2.33
CA PRO A 78 5.75 -1.71 -3.71
C PRO A 78 6.95 -1.56 -4.65
N ILE A 79 7.79 -0.53 -4.47
CA ILE A 79 8.99 -0.33 -5.30
C ILE A 79 9.97 -1.47 -5.06
N PHE A 80 10.26 -1.78 -3.79
CA PHE A 80 11.14 -2.90 -3.44
C PHE A 80 10.59 -4.22 -3.95
N ALA A 81 9.28 -4.46 -3.82
CA ALA A 81 8.65 -5.67 -4.33
C ALA A 81 8.80 -5.80 -5.86
N ILE A 82 8.57 -4.72 -6.61
CA ILE A 82 8.78 -4.70 -8.08
C ILE A 82 10.25 -4.96 -8.43
N ILE A 83 11.20 -4.34 -7.72
CA ILE A 83 12.64 -4.53 -7.94
C ILE A 83 13.02 -5.99 -7.70
N ILE A 84 12.59 -6.58 -6.59
CA ILE A 84 12.85 -7.99 -6.26
C ILE A 84 12.27 -8.90 -7.35
N MET A 85 11.01 -8.72 -7.73
CA MET A 85 10.39 -9.55 -8.76
C MET A 85 11.10 -9.47 -10.11
N ARG A 86 11.58 -8.27 -10.49
CA ARG A 86 12.39 -8.10 -11.70
C ARG A 86 13.77 -8.75 -11.58
N ALA A 87 14.44 -8.61 -10.44
CA ALA A 87 15.75 -9.21 -10.19
C ALA A 87 15.71 -10.75 -10.30
N PHE A 88 14.64 -11.38 -9.83
CA PHE A 88 14.41 -12.82 -9.94
C PHE A 88 13.69 -13.25 -11.23
N SER A 89 13.49 -12.33 -12.20
CA SER A 89 12.77 -12.60 -13.46
C SER A 89 11.38 -13.22 -13.26
N LEU A 90 10.71 -12.92 -12.14
CA LEU A 90 9.40 -13.46 -11.77
C LEU A 90 8.26 -12.82 -12.56
N SER A 91 8.48 -11.63 -13.13
CA SER A 91 7.46 -10.97 -13.94
C SER A 91 7.98 -9.82 -14.78
N ASN A 92 7.44 -9.70 -15.99
CA ASN A 92 7.46 -8.46 -16.77
C ASN A 92 6.26 -7.55 -16.47
N PHE A 93 5.31 -8.00 -15.63
CA PHE A 93 4.00 -7.42 -15.24
C PHE A 93 3.03 -7.10 -16.41
N PHE A 94 3.58 -6.68 -17.54
CA PHE A 94 2.92 -6.32 -18.79
C PHE A 94 3.66 -7.00 -19.95
N ASP A 95 3.58 -8.32 -20.03
CA ASP A 95 4.06 -9.04 -21.21
C ASP A 95 2.94 -9.12 -22.26
N ASP A 96 3.26 -8.87 -23.53
CA ASP A 96 2.35 -9.02 -24.68
C ASP A 96 0.96 -8.38 -24.55
N LYS A 97 0.86 -7.20 -23.90
CA LYS A 97 -0.40 -6.47 -23.64
C LYS A 97 -1.41 -7.26 -22.78
N LYS A 98 -1.01 -8.36 -22.14
CA LYS A 98 -1.86 -9.15 -21.24
C LYS A 98 -1.43 -8.94 -19.80
N ILE A 99 -2.38 -8.51 -18.96
CA ILE A 99 -2.17 -8.41 -17.52
C ILE A 99 -2.29 -9.82 -16.92
N TYR A 100 -1.17 -10.36 -16.43
CA TYR A 100 -1.17 -11.62 -15.68
C TYR A 100 -1.55 -11.37 -14.23
N ILE A 101 -2.84 -11.56 -13.90
CA ILE A 101 -3.41 -11.26 -12.57
C ILE A 101 -2.65 -11.96 -11.43
N GLY A 102 -2.14 -13.18 -11.66
CA GLY A 102 -1.37 -13.93 -10.68
C GLY A 102 -0.08 -13.22 -10.26
N HIS A 103 0.64 -12.60 -11.21
CA HIS A 103 1.84 -11.82 -10.91
C HIS A 103 1.53 -10.56 -10.11
N ILE A 104 0.38 -9.94 -10.37
CA ILE A 104 -0.05 -8.77 -9.59
C ILE A 104 -0.46 -9.17 -8.18
N PHE A 105 -1.15 -10.30 -8.01
CA PHE A 105 -1.48 -10.81 -6.67
C PHE A 105 -0.24 -11.19 -5.87
N PHE A 106 0.75 -11.81 -6.53
CA PHE A 106 2.05 -12.06 -5.89
C PHE A 106 2.76 -10.75 -5.54
N LEU A 107 2.69 -9.73 -6.41
CA LEU A 107 3.22 -8.40 -6.10
C LEU A 107 2.54 -7.76 -4.89
N VAL A 108 1.22 -7.91 -4.75
CA VAL A 108 0.47 -7.46 -3.57
C VAL A 108 0.98 -8.17 -2.32
N LEU A 109 1.08 -9.50 -2.36
CA LEU A 109 1.60 -10.31 -1.25
C LEU A 109 3.00 -9.85 -0.85
N LEU A 110 3.93 -9.75 -1.80
CA LEU A 110 5.30 -9.35 -1.54
C LEU A 110 5.38 -7.91 -1.00
N SER A 111 4.58 -7.00 -1.56
CA SER A 111 4.49 -5.62 -1.06
C SER A 111 3.96 -5.55 0.36
N ALA A 112 2.96 -6.37 0.71
CA ALA A 112 2.40 -6.44 2.05
C ALA A 112 3.43 -6.95 3.08
N VAL A 113 4.19 -8.00 2.71
CA VAL A 113 5.30 -8.50 3.54
C VAL A 113 6.34 -7.41 3.75
N ILE A 114 6.83 -6.78 2.66
CA ILE A 114 7.84 -5.74 2.77
C ILE A 114 7.32 -4.55 3.58
N SER A 115 6.08 -4.10 3.35
CA SER A 115 5.51 -2.96 4.10
C SER A 115 5.42 -3.27 5.59
N THR A 116 4.95 -4.46 5.93
CA THR A 116 4.85 -4.92 7.32
C THR A 116 6.22 -4.97 7.98
N LEU A 117 7.23 -5.55 7.32
CA LEU A 117 8.59 -5.62 7.86
C LEU A 117 9.21 -4.23 8.03
N LEU A 118 9.11 -3.36 7.03
CA LEU A 118 9.64 -2.00 7.12
C LEU A 118 8.99 -1.21 8.26
N LYS A 119 7.66 -1.29 8.40
CA LYS A 119 6.94 -0.65 9.51
C LYS A 119 7.36 -1.25 10.85
N THR A 120 7.40 -2.56 10.95
CA THR A 120 7.77 -3.27 12.18
C THR A 120 9.14 -2.84 12.67
N PHE A 121 10.15 -2.89 11.81
CA PHE A 121 11.55 -2.68 12.23
C PHE A 121 12.02 -1.23 12.19
N LEU A 122 11.38 -0.36 11.41
CA LEU A 122 11.83 1.05 11.27
C LEU A 122 10.87 2.06 11.91
N VAL A 123 9.65 1.65 12.27
CA VAL A 123 8.63 2.57 12.81
C VAL A 123 8.19 2.17 14.22
N TYR A 124 7.94 0.88 14.45
CA TYR A 124 7.26 0.41 15.67
C TYR A 124 8.14 -0.42 16.62
N ASP A 125 9.39 -0.71 16.26
CA ASP A 125 10.31 -1.61 16.98
C ASP A 125 10.49 -1.26 18.47
N LYS A 126 10.40 0.03 18.81
CA LYS A 126 10.54 0.57 20.18
C LYS A 126 9.21 0.92 20.85
N ALA A 127 8.08 0.74 20.19
CA ALA A 127 6.78 1.06 20.79
C ALA A 127 6.41 0.01 21.84
N GLU A 128 6.14 0.41 23.09
CA GLU A 128 5.75 -0.51 24.18
C GLU A 128 4.56 -1.39 23.79
N LYS A 129 3.56 -0.80 23.13
CA LYS A 129 2.38 -1.52 22.62
C LYS A 129 2.73 -2.57 21.55
N PHE A 130 3.77 -2.34 20.74
CA PHE A 130 4.26 -3.35 19.80
C PHE A 130 4.96 -4.49 20.53
N LEU A 131 5.84 -4.17 21.49
CA LEU A 131 6.53 -5.19 22.28
C LEU A 131 5.58 -6.08 23.08
N ALA A 132 4.41 -5.56 23.46
CA ALA A 132 3.37 -6.31 24.14
C ALA A 132 2.65 -7.33 23.22
N ASP A 133 2.48 -7.03 21.94
CA ASP A 133 1.87 -7.93 20.95
C ASP A 133 2.46 -7.79 19.53
N PRO A 134 3.68 -8.30 19.30
CA PRO A 134 4.33 -8.21 17.99
C PRO A 134 3.61 -9.05 16.93
N VAL A 135 3.00 -10.16 17.34
CA VAL A 135 2.31 -11.09 16.44
C VAL A 135 1.02 -10.47 15.93
N GLY A 136 0.22 -9.85 16.80
CA GLY A 136 -0.98 -9.11 16.41
C GLY A 136 -0.66 -7.90 15.52
N HIS A 137 0.44 -7.19 15.79
CA HIS A 137 0.93 -6.13 14.90
C HIS A 137 1.22 -6.66 13.49
N ILE A 138 2.13 -7.63 13.38
CA ILE A 138 2.54 -8.20 12.09
C ILE A 138 1.33 -8.79 11.35
N GLY A 139 0.48 -9.54 12.06
CA GLY A 139 -0.71 -10.17 11.49
C GLY A 139 -1.70 -9.15 10.95
N SER A 140 -2.00 -8.10 11.71
CA SER A 140 -2.97 -7.07 11.30
C SER A 140 -2.51 -6.28 10.08
N TYR A 141 -1.25 -5.85 10.03
CA TYR A 141 -0.70 -5.13 8.87
C TYR A 141 -0.61 -6.02 7.63
N LEU A 142 -0.09 -7.24 7.77
CA LEU A 142 0.07 -8.16 6.64
C LEU A 142 -1.29 -8.52 6.01
N VAL A 143 -2.26 -8.93 6.84
CA VAL A 143 -3.60 -9.29 6.37
C VAL A 143 -4.30 -8.08 5.76
N GLY A 144 -4.21 -6.92 6.42
CA GLY A 144 -4.81 -5.68 5.93
C GLY A 144 -4.29 -5.27 4.55
N ASP A 145 -2.98 -5.26 4.38
CA ASP A 145 -2.32 -4.93 3.12
C ASP A 145 -2.67 -5.94 2.01
N MET A 146 -2.71 -7.24 2.32
CA MET A 146 -3.06 -8.27 1.35
C MET A 146 -4.50 -8.13 0.86
N ILE A 147 -5.47 -8.09 1.79
CA ILE A 147 -6.90 -8.02 1.43
C ILE A 147 -7.20 -6.72 0.70
N GLY A 148 -6.78 -5.59 1.27
CA GLY A 148 -7.04 -4.28 0.69
C GLY A 148 -6.33 -4.08 -0.66
N GLY A 149 -5.10 -4.58 -0.77
CA GLY A 149 -4.33 -4.57 -2.01
C GLY A 149 -5.02 -5.35 -3.14
N ILE A 150 -5.47 -6.57 -2.87
CA ILE A 150 -6.17 -7.41 -3.86
C ILE A 150 -7.48 -6.74 -4.30
N VAL A 151 -8.27 -6.25 -3.34
CA VAL A 151 -9.56 -5.61 -3.65
C VAL A 151 -9.37 -4.35 -4.50
N PHE A 152 -8.41 -3.49 -4.14
CA PHE A 152 -8.15 -2.29 -4.95
C PHE A 152 -7.69 -2.64 -6.36
N ILE A 153 -6.77 -3.61 -6.52
CA ILE A 153 -6.30 -4.05 -7.84
C ILE A 153 -7.45 -4.58 -8.69
N TYR A 154 -8.32 -5.42 -8.12
CA TYR A 154 -9.48 -5.96 -8.82
C TYR A 154 -10.39 -4.85 -9.35
N ILE A 155 -10.73 -3.89 -8.49
CA ILE A 155 -11.55 -2.73 -8.86
C ILE A 155 -10.85 -1.89 -9.92
N GLY A 156 -9.55 -1.59 -9.74
CA GLY A 156 -8.75 -0.81 -10.67
C GLY A 156 -8.74 -1.40 -12.08
N ILE A 157 -8.45 -2.70 -12.22
CA ILE A 157 -8.47 -3.39 -13.50
C ILE A 157 -9.86 -3.35 -14.15
N LYS A 158 -10.94 -3.57 -13.38
CA LYS A 158 -12.31 -3.51 -13.89
C LYS A 158 -12.66 -2.11 -14.42
N LEU A 159 -12.34 -1.06 -13.67
CA LEU A 159 -12.60 0.33 -14.06
C LEU A 159 -11.80 0.71 -15.30
N THR A 160 -10.51 0.37 -15.34
CA THR A 160 -9.66 0.62 -16.51
C THR A 160 -10.19 -0.06 -17.76
N ASN A 161 -10.62 -1.33 -17.66
CA ASN A 161 -11.24 -2.04 -18.79
C ASN A 161 -12.54 -1.41 -19.26
N LEU A 162 -13.37 -0.90 -18.35
CA LEU A 162 -14.62 -0.20 -18.70
C LEU A 162 -14.34 1.10 -19.45
N ILE A 163 -13.33 1.87 -19.00
CA ILE A 163 -12.93 3.12 -19.65
C ILE A 163 -12.41 2.84 -21.06
N PHE A 164 -11.52 1.86 -21.23
CA PHE A 164 -10.98 1.52 -22.56
C PHE A 164 -12.02 0.92 -23.51
N LYS A 165 -13.08 0.27 -23.01
CA LYS A 165 -14.22 -0.19 -23.83
C LYS A 165 -15.13 0.93 -24.31
N ARG A 166 -15.19 2.07 -23.61
CA ARG A 166 -16.04 3.21 -23.98
C ARG A 166 -15.39 4.17 -24.99
N ILE A 167 -14.09 4.04 -25.21
CA ILE A 167 -13.29 4.91 -26.10
C ILE A 167 -13.04 4.25 -27.48
N LYS A 168 -13.46 2.99 -27.64
CA LYS A 168 -13.54 2.30 -28.94
C LYS A 168 -15.00 2.26 -29.41
#